data_AF-A0A945HYR3-F1
#
_entry.id   AF-A0A945HYR3-F1
#
_cell.length_a   1.000
_cell.length_b   1.000
_cell.length_c   1.000
_cell.angle_alpha   90.00
_cell.angle_beta   90.00
_cell.angle_gamma   90.00
#
_symmetry.space_group_name_H-M   'P 1'
#
loop_
_entity.id
_entity.type
_entity.pdbx_description
1 polymer ?
#
loop_
_entity_poly.entity_id
_entity_poly.type
_entity_poly.pdbx_seq_one_letter_code
_entity_poly.pdbx_strand_id
1 'polypeptide(L)'
;MIKIGTRSSELALWQANTVAAHLEELGHTTSIIKIDSLGDQVLDKPLYELGVTGVFTKSLDVALLNGQIDVAVHSLKDVPTKLPEGVVQAAVLKRGNYNDVLI
;
A
#
# COMPACT_ATOMS: atom_id res chain seq x y z
N MET A 1 -17.31 -4.41 7.71
CA MET A 1 -15.93 -4.15 8.17
C MET A 1 -15.06 -4.06 6.93
N ILE A 2 -14.30 -2.98 6.77
CA ILE A 2 -13.43 -2.73 5.62
C ILE A 2 -12.04 -3.30 5.92
N LYS A 3 -11.57 -4.24 5.10
CA LYS A 3 -10.24 -4.86 5.19
C LYS A 3 -9.21 -4.01 4.45
N ILE A 4 -8.33 -3.38 5.20
CA ILE A 4 -7.28 -2.48 4.70
C ILE A 4 -5.98 -3.28 4.55
N GLY A 5 -5.56 -3.54 3.32
CA GLY A 5 -4.28 -4.16 3.02
C GLY A 5 -3.12 -3.16 3.09
N THR A 6 -2.03 -3.56 3.72
CA THR A 6 -0.80 -2.76 3.80
C THR A 6 0.44 -3.65 3.93
N ARG A 7 1.62 -3.07 3.67
CA ARG A 7 2.92 -3.71 3.93
C ARG A 7 3.23 -3.73 5.43
N SER A 8 4.18 -4.59 5.81
CA SER A 8 4.57 -4.83 7.20
C SER A 8 5.52 -3.77 7.80
N SER A 9 6.04 -2.82 7.01
CA SER A 9 6.93 -1.76 7.50
C SER A 9 6.22 -0.76 8.41
N GLU A 10 6.94 -0.16 9.35
CA GLU A 10 6.36 0.78 10.33
C GLU A 10 5.66 1.97 9.66
N LEU A 11 6.26 2.53 8.61
CA LEU A 11 5.66 3.63 7.85
C LEU A 11 4.38 3.18 7.12
N ALA A 12 4.35 1.98 6.54
CA ALA A 12 3.17 1.46 5.85
C ALA A 12 2.02 1.18 6.82
N LEU A 13 2.33 0.69 8.03
CA LEU A 13 1.34 0.54 9.10
C LEU A 13 0.81 1.88 9.57
N TRP A 14 1.68 2.89 9.73
CA TRP A 14 1.24 4.24 10.08
C TRP A 14 0.29 4.84 9.02
N GLN A 15 0.59 4.65 7.73
CA GLN A 15 -0.28 5.08 6.63
C GLN A 15 -1.64 4.36 6.66
N ALA A 16 -1.65 3.04 6.87
CA ALA A 16 -2.87 2.26 6.95
C ALA A 16 -3.73 2.63 8.16
N ASN A 17 -3.12 2.84 9.34
CA ASN A 17 -3.82 3.31 10.54
C ASN A 17 -4.41 4.71 10.33
N THR A 18 -3.73 5.60 9.59
CA THR A 18 -4.26 6.92 9.25
C THR A 18 -5.54 6.81 8.40
N VAL A 19 -5.54 5.93 7.39
CA VAL A 19 -6.73 5.66 6.58
C VAL A 19 -7.84 5.01 7.42
N ALA A 20 -7.48 4.07 8.30
CA ALA A 20 -8.41 3.42 9.21
C ALA A 20 -9.15 4.44 10.09
N ALA A 21 -8.41 5.36 10.73
CA ALA A 21 -8.97 6.40 11.58
C ALA A 21 -9.99 7.29 10.82
N HIS A 22 -9.66 7.71 9.60
CA HIS A 22 -10.60 8.49 8.78
C HIS A 22 -11.86 7.72 8.39
N LEU A 23 -11.75 6.42 8.09
CA LEU A 23 -12.92 5.59 7.81
C LEU A 23 -13.78 5.37 9.06
N GLU A 24 -13.15 5.25 10.23
CA GLU A 24 -13.82 5.11 11.53
C GLU A 24 -14.56 6.40 11.93
N GLU A 25 -13.97 7.57 11.68
CA GLU A 25 -14.63 8.88 11.84
C GLU A 25 -15.90 9.00 10.98
N LEU A 26 -15.94 8.33 9.84
CA LEU A 26 -17.10 8.25 8.94
C LEU A 26 -18.11 7.15 9.34
N GLY A 27 -17.84 6.42 10.43
CA GLY A 27 -18.74 5.38 10.96
C GLY A 27 -18.50 3.99 10.38
N HIS A 28 -17.38 3.74 9.70
CA HIS A 28 -17.03 2.40 9.20
C HIS A 28 -16.15 1.63 10.19
N THR A 29 -16.43 0.35 10.39
CA THR A 29 -15.49 -0.56 11.09
C THR A 29 -14.37 -0.99 10.15
N THR A 30 -13.13 -0.94 10.60
CA THR A 30 -11.95 -1.33 9.79
C THR A 30 -11.17 -2.49 10.39
N SER A 31 -10.33 -3.14 9.58
CA SER A 31 -9.35 -4.13 10.02
C SER A 31 -8.10 -4.05 9.14
N ILE A 32 -6.93 -4.05 9.75
CA ILE A 32 -5.64 -3.99 9.03
C ILE A 32 -5.15 -5.39 8.74
N ILE A 33 -4.95 -5.69 7.45
CA ILE A 33 -4.42 -6.95 6.95
C ILE A 33 -3.01 -6.69 6.43
N LYS A 34 -2.01 -7.29 7.08
CA LYS A 34 -0.62 -7.22 6.63
C LYS A 34 -0.43 -8.18 5.47
N ILE A 35 0.07 -7.69 4.35
CA ILE A 35 0.40 -8.48 3.17
C ILE A 35 1.91 -8.40 2.98
N ASP A 36 2.58 -9.53 3.17
CA ASP A 36 4.02 -9.62 2.94
C ASP A 36 4.31 -9.55 1.43
N SER A 37 5.25 -8.69 1.04
CA SER A 37 5.70 -8.60 -0.35
C SER A 37 7.01 -9.37 -0.55
N LEU A 38 7.25 -9.87 -1.76
CA LEU A 38 8.55 -10.45 -2.13
C LEU A 38 9.71 -9.45 -1.97
N GLY A 39 9.43 -8.15 -2.12
CA GLY A 39 10.41 -7.09 -1.90
C GLY A 39 10.75 -6.85 -0.42
N ASP A 40 9.91 -7.29 0.52
CA ASP A 40 10.24 -7.32 1.95
C ASP A 40 11.14 -8.52 2.30
N GLN A 41 11.17 -9.56 1.45
CA GLN A 41 12.01 -10.75 1.61
C GLN A 41 13.40 -10.60 0.98
N VAL A 42 13.59 -9.65 0.05
CA VAL A 42 14.87 -9.42 -0.65
C VAL A 42 15.36 -8.00 -0.39
N LEU A 43 16.02 -7.79 0.76
CA LEU A 43 16.63 -6.52 1.16
C LEU A 43 18.05 -6.32 0.56
N ASP A 44 18.70 -7.41 0.15
CA ASP A 44 20.13 -7.43 -0.22
C ASP A 44 20.41 -7.25 -1.72
N LYS A 45 19.39 -7.01 -2.55
CA LYS A 45 19.57 -6.79 -4.00
C LYS A 45 18.94 -5.50 -4.48
N PRO A 46 19.65 -4.71 -5.31
CA PRO A 46 19.07 -3.52 -5.92
C PRO A 46 17.81 -3.87 -6.73
N LEU A 47 16.74 -3.08 -6.55
CA LEU A 47 15.44 -3.32 -7.21
C LEU A 47 15.51 -3.43 -8.74
N TYR A 48 16.49 -2.78 -9.38
CA TYR A 48 16.66 -2.84 -10.83
C TYR A 48 17.15 -4.21 -11.31
N GLU A 49 17.83 -4.99 -10.48
CA GLU A 49 18.30 -6.35 -10.80
C GLU A 49 17.16 -7.37 -10.80
N LEU A 50 16.04 -7.05 -10.13
CA LEU A 50 14.88 -7.95 -10.06
C LEU A 50 14.06 -7.95 -11.36
N GLY A 51 14.33 -7.06 -12.32
CA GLY A 51 13.79 -7.14 -13.69
C GLY A 51 12.27 -7.00 -13.82
N VAL A 52 11.54 -6.69 -12.74
CA VAL A 52 10.08 -6.54 -12.76
C VAL A 52 9.69 -5.19 -12.18
N THR A 53 9.24 -4.28 -13.04
CA THR A 53 8.42 -3.13 -12.62
C THR A 53 7.23 -3.64 -11.79
N GLY A 54 7.06 -3.17 -10.55
CA GLY A 54 5.88 -3.48 -9.71
C GLY A 54 6.05 -4.59 -8.66
N VAL A 55 7.26 -4.92 -8.20
CA VAL A 55 7.49 -5.98 -7.18
C VAL A 55 6.70 -5.74 -5.88
N PHE A 56 6.50 -4.48 -5.46
CA PHE A 56 5.81 -4.15 -4.22
C PHE A 56 4.28 -4.08 -4.35
N THR A 57 3.78 -3.66 -5.51
CA THR A 57 2.33 -3.52 -5.74
C THR A 57 1.68 -4.85 -6.06
N LYS A 58 2.38 -5.79 -6.71
CA LYS A 58 1.82 -7.09 -7.10
C LYS A 58 1.16 -7.87 -5.96
N SER A 59 1.74 -7.94 -4.76
CA SER A 59 1.13 -8.71 -3.67
C SER A 59 -0.18 -8.10 -3.17
N LEU A 60 -0.21 -6.77 -3.03
CA LEU A 60 -1.41 -6.05 -2.59
C LEU A 60 -2.49 -6.01 -3.70
N ASP A 61 -2.09 -5.84 -4.96
CA ASP A 61 -2.99 -5.90 -6.11
C ASP A 61 -3.64 -7.29 -6.23
N VAL A 62 -2.85 -8.36 -6.07
CA VAL A 62 -3.37 -9.75 -6.08
C VAL A 62 -4.32 -9.98 -4.90
N ALA A 63 -3.98 -9.49 -3.71
CA ALA A 63 -4.86 -9.60 -2.55
C ALA A 63 -6.19 -8.85 -2.77
N LEU A 64 -6.15 -7.67 -3.40
CA LEU A 64 -7.32 -6.86 -3.73
C LEU A 64 -8.19 -7.56 -4.79
N LEU A 65 -7.59 -8.02 -5.89
CA LEU A 65 -8.29 -8.72 -6.97
C LEU A 65 -8.91 -10.06 -6.53
N ASN A 66 -8.29 -10.74 -5.57
CA ASN A 66 -8.82 -11.97 -4.97
C ASN A 66 -9.85 -11.73 -3.84
N GLY A 67 -10.18 -10.46 -3.54
CA GLY A 67 -11.13 -10.10 -2.48
C GLY A 67 -10.63 -10.41 -1.06
N GLN A 68 -9.33 -10.61 -0.87
CA GLN A 68 -8.73 -10.82 0.45
C GLN A 68 -8.74 -9.52 1.26
N ILE A 69 -8.52 -8.40 0.59
CA ILE A 69 -8.64 -7.04 1.13
C ILE A 69 -9.66 -6.25 0.30
N ASP A 70 -10.24 -5.21 0.89
CA ASP A 70 -11.24 -4.36 0.23
C ASP A 70 -10.59 -3.08 -0.31
N VAL A 71 -9.54 -2.60 0.35
CA VAL A 71 -8.73 -1.45 -0.08
C VAL A 71 -7.25 -1.72 0.19
N ALA A 72 -6.37 -1.22 -0.69
CA ALA A 72 -4.91 -1.24 -0.49
C ALA A 72 -4.39 0.17 -0.21
N VAL A 73 -3.53 0.33 0.80
CA VAL A 73 -2.92 1.61 1.16
C VAL A 73 -1.44 1.59 0.78
N HIS A 74 -1.03 2.61 0.02
CA HIS A 74 0.33 2.75 -0.48
C HIS A 74 0.87 4.16 -0.30
N SER A 75 2.20 4.28 -0.23
CA SER A 75 2.87 5.51 -0.59
C SER A 75 2.71 5.75 -2.09
N LEU A 76 2.14 6.88 -2.49
CA LEU A 76 1.80 7.14 -3.89
C LEU A 76 3.01 7.06 -4.84
N LYS A 77 4.22 7.36 -4.35
CA LYS A 77 5.47 7.24 -5.12
C LYS A 77 5.78 5.81 -5.58
N ASP A 78 5.23 4.81 -4.90
CA ASP A 78 5.45 3.39 -5.16
C ASP A 78 4.34 2.76 -6.04
N VAL A 79 3.31 3.54 -6.40
CA VAL A 79 2.19 3.10 -7.24
C VAL A 79 2.57 3.24 -8.73
N PRO A 80 2.40 2.21 -9.56
CA PRO A 80 2.69 2.29 -10.98
C PRO A 80 1.71 3.24 -11.68
N THR A 81 2.19 3.95 -12.71
CA THR A 81 1.35 4.85 -13.52
C THR A 81 0.25 4.12 -14.29
N LYS A 82 0.49 2.86 -14.66
CA LYS A 82 -0.51 1.97 -15.24
C LYS A 82 -0.98 0.98 -14.17
N LEU A 83 -2.22 1.14 -13.73
CA LEU A 83 -2.85 0.24 -12.75
C LEU A 83 -3.26 -1.09 -13.42
N PRO A 84 -3.32 -2.20 -12.65
CA PRO A 84 -3.92 -3.45 -13.10
C PRO A 84 -5.38 -3.25 -13.51
N GLU A 85 -5.85 -4.06 -14.46
CA GLU A 85 -7.28 -4.11 -14.80
C GLU A 85 -8.10 -4.53 -13.58
N GLY A 86 -9.23 -3.86 -13.35
CA GLY A 86 -10.07 -4.09 -12.17
C GLY A 86 -9.62 -3.35 -10.90
N VAL A 87 -8.48 -2.65 -10.94
CA VAL A 87 -8.00 -1.80 -9.83
C VAL A 87 -8.13 -0.33 -10.21
N VAL A 88 -8.56 0.50 -9.26
CA VAL A 88 -8.66 1.95 -9.44
C VAL A 88 -8.07 2.68 -8.24
N GLN A 89 -7.42 3.82 -8.50
CA GLN A 89 -7.03 4.74 -7.44
C GLN A 89 -8.29 5.48 -6.95
N ALA A 90 -8.87 5.00 -5.85
CA ALA A 90 -10.14 5.52 -5.33
C ALA A 90 -9.98 6.84 -4.56
N ALA A 91 -8.85 7.07 -3.89
CA ALA A 91 -8.64 8.23 -3.03
C ALA A 91 -7.15 8.58 -2.89
N VAL A 92 -6.88 9.83 -2.51
CA VAL A 92 -5.56 10.32 -2.11
C VAL A 92 -5.73 11.16 -0.84
N LEU A 93 -4.98 10.83 0.21
CA LEU A 93 -4.97 11.62 1.44
C LEU A 93 -4.30 13.00 1.21
N LYS A 94 -4.52 13.94 2.12
CA LYS A 94 -3.81 15.21 2.11
C LYS A 94 -2.29 14.96 2.12
N ARG A 95 -1.59 15.57 1.16
CA ARG A 95 -0.14 15.39 0.98
C ARG A 95 0.64 15.91 2.19
N GLY A 96 1.55 15.08 2.71
CA GLY A 96 2.55 15.50 3.70
C GLY A 96 3.65 16.38 3.11
N ASN A 97 4.69 16.67 3.90
CA ASN A 97 5.88 17.35 3.39
C ASN A 97 6.52 16.53 2.25
N TYR A 98 6.83 17.18 1.14
CA TYR A 98 7.37 16.57 -0.06
C TYR A 98 8.86 16.88 -0.29
N ASN A 99 9.47 17.64 0.61
CA ASN A 99 10.90 17.98 0.53
C ASN A 99 11.73 16.81 1.06
N ASP A 100 12.88 16.57 0.41
CA ASP A 100 13.90 15.67 0.93
C ASP A 100 14.57 16.27 2.18
N VAL A 101 15.16 15.41 3.00
CA VAL A 101 15.85 15.79 4.25
C VAL A 101 17.29 15.33 4.18
N LEU A 102 18.23 16.22 4.49
CA LEU A 102 19.63 15.88 4.71
C LEU A 102 19.78 15.35 6.15
N ILE A 103 20.31 14.14 6.30
CA ILE A 103 20.53 13.46 7.59
C ILE A 103 22.04 13.33 7.85
#